data_AF-D2VQ42-F1
#
_entry.id   AF-D2VQ42-F1
#
_cell.length_a   1.000
_cell.length_b   1.000
_cell.length_c   1.000
_cell.angle_alpha   90.00
_cell.angle_beta   90.00
_cell.angle_gamma   90.00
#
_symmetry.space_group_name_H-M   'P 1'
#
loop_
_entity.id
_entity.type
_entity.pdbx_description
1 polymer ?
#
loop_
_entity_poly.entity_id
_entity_poly.type
_entity_poly.pdbx_seq_one_letter_code
_entity_poly.pdbx_strand_id
1 'polypeptide(L)'
;MGPSDWVIHITFDGNLHWRLTSSPDGNTLYGMGDNFYRVSSNSNFAQPSVYNVYGLSSGMMASGMMNQQTLNTTYTENSGKAWSITSCPHAGYFIMRNQQDGRNAEFYVAKDVSSNKHTIYVQFQGNPYPVKSETFDMKNIPLSNGDVFRCLMTPPSIQPTLNTGYGISIGNSGINVSFTTPSTIIPPTTTSVYNPPPMNYPPPQPFGQPQPFGQPQPFGQPQPFSQPQPFVQPQVYVQPMSITSTSSLANTIINACQGKSFDSDKMKIVVTYSTSQVSPMAGSDLIRVISLFGFESDKVKAVQQLKKTNNIATMDCSTACSLVRSFAHDSNKDHVLRDLCPYIWDRRQNCESLVSCLSFSSSQNRLRDFILKN
;
A
#
# COMPACT_ATOMS: atom_id res chain seq x y z
N MET A 1 -38.03 26.01 23.21
CA MET A 1 -37.04 26.67 22.34
C MET A 1 -36.43 25.58 21.48
N GLY A 2 -36.60 25.63 20.16
CA GLY A 2 -35.99 24.64 19.26
C GLY A 2 -34.46 24.74 19.30
N PRO A 3 -33.72 23.65 19.01
CA PRO A 3 -32.26 23.71 18.92
C PRO A 3 -31.90 24.74 17.85
N SER A 4 -31.15 25.77 18.25
CA SER A 4 -30.66 26.79 17.34
C SER A 4 -29.61 26.14 16.45
N ASP A 5 -29.91 25.96 15.17
CA ASP A 5 -28.92 25.57 14.17
C ASP A 5 -27.93 26.71 13.99
N TRP A 6 -26.67 26.50 14.38
CA TRP A 6 -25.59 27.43 14.16
C TRP A 6 -24.53 26.79 13.26
N VAL A 7 -23.95 27.64 12.41
CA VAL A 7 -22.97 27.26 11.37
C VAL A 7 -21.66 27.97 11.69
N ILE A 8 -20.54 27.25 11.59
CA ILE A 8 -19.20 27.83 11.70
C ILE A 8 -18.59 27.93 10.31
N HIS A 9 -17.97 29.06 10.01
CA HIS A 9 -17.11 29.21 8.84
C HIS A 9 -15.65 29.29 9.33
N ILE A 10 -14.83 28.30 8.95
CA ILE A 10 -13.39 28.30 9.24
C ILE A 10 -12.67 28.64 7.96
N THR A 11 -11.75 29.60 8.02
CA THR A 11 -10.91 29.96 6.88
C THR A 11 -9.49 29.45 7.13
N PHE A 12 -9.02 28.55 6.27
CA PHE A 12 -7.60 28.24 6.18
C PHE A 12 -6.99 29.14 5.10
N ASP A 13 -5.74 29.59 5.30
CA ASP A 13 -4.91 30.33 4.33
C ASP A 13 -5.50 31.57 3.63
N GLY A 14 -6.64 32.07 4.11
CA GLY A 14 -7.29 33.29 3.62
C GLY A 14 -8.18 33.10 2.40
N ASN A 15 -8.16 31.94 1.73
CA ASN A 15 -8.93 31.72 0.49
C ASN A 15 -9.92 30.55 0.56
N LEU A 16 -9.74 29.59 1.49
CA LEU A 16 -10.62 28.42 1.58
C LEU A 16 -11.53 28.50 2.81
N HIS A 17 -12.83 28.71 2.58
CA HIS A 17 -13.85 28.69 3.62
C HIS A 17 -14.48 27.30 3.77
N TRP A 18 -14.30 26.70 4.93
CA TRP A 18 -15.00 25.48 5.32
C TRP A 18 -16.25 25.84 6.10
N ARG A 19 -17.41 25.45 5.59
CA ARG A 19 -18.68 25.56 6.29
C ARG A 19 -18.90 24.28 7.10
N LEU A 20 -19.02 24.42 8.41
CA LEU A 20 -19.30 23.33 9.32
C LEU A 20 -20.70 23.49 9.94
N THR A 21 -21.48 22.42 9.94
CA THR A 21 -22.81 22.36 10.56
C THR A 21 -22.74 21.62 11.87
N SER A 22 -23.25 22.20 12.96
CA SER A 22 -23.28 21.51 14.26
C SER A 22 -24.31 20.39 14.30
N SER A 23 -24.01 19.33 15.08
CA SER A 23 -24.98 18.31 15.43
C SER A 23 -26.01 18.85 16.44
N PRO A 24 -27.21 18.24 16.53
CA PRO A 24 -28.25 18.71 17.46
C PRO A 24 -27.83 18.71 18.95
N ASP A 25 -26.87 17.86 19.32
CA ASP A 25 -26.32 17.77 20.68
C ASP A 25 -25.09 18.70 20.90
N GLY A 26 -24.66 19.42 19.87
CA GLY A 26 -23.52 20.34 19.90
C GLY A 26 -22.16 19.68 20.11
N ASN A 27 -22.07 18.35 20.02
CA ASN A 27 -20.82 17.61 20.24
C ASN A 27 -20.08 17.28 18.95
N THR A 28 -20.70 17.46 17.78
CA THR A 28 -20.08 17.18 16.49
C THR A 28 -20.26 18.37 15.54
N LEU A 29 -19.27 18.64 14.72
CA LEU A 29 -19.36 19.55 13.58
C LEU A 29 -19.12 18.76 12.29
N TYR A 30 -20.05 18.85 11.36
CA TYR A 30 -20.01 18.16 10.07
C TYR A 30 -19.48 19.10 8.98
N GLY A 31 -18.39 18.71 8.31
CA GLY A 31 -17.80 19.39 7.16
C GLY A 31 -17.95 18.59 5.86
N MET A 32 -17.39 19.13 4.77
CA MET A 32 -17.43 18.53 3.43
C MET A 32 -16.40 17.39 3.29
N GLY A 33 -16.53 16.36 4.12
CA GLY A 33 -15.66 15.18 4.12
C GLY A 33 -15.10 14.78 5.48
N ASP A 34 -15.15 15.68 6.47
CA ASP A 34 -14.59 15.49 7.81
C ASP A 34 -15.61 15.81 8.91
N ASN A 35 -15.48 15.14 10.06
CA ASN A 35 -16.28 15.38 11.26
C ASN A 35 -15.37 15.75 12.43
N PHE A 36 -15.73 16.80 13.17
CA PHE A 36 -14.99 17.28 14.34
C PHE A 36 -15.81 17.03 15.61
N TYR A 37 -15.20 16.47 16.66
CA TYR A 37 -15.89 16.15 17.91
C TYR A 37 -15.44 17.05 19.06
N ARG A 38 -16.40 17.51 19.89
CA ARG A 38 -16.17 18.35 21.06
C ARG A 38 -15.49 17.52 22.16
N VAL A 39 -14.32 17.97 22.61
CA VAL A 39 -13.59 17.36 23.74
C VAL A 39 -14.01 18.08 25.03
N SER A 40 -14.59 17.36 25.98
CA SER A 40 -15.11 17.93 27.24
C SER A 40 -13.98 18.33 28.19
N SER A 41 -14.01 19.56 28.70
CA SER A 41 -12.91 20.24 29.41
C SER A 41 -12.83 20.01 30.93
N ASN A 42 -13.44 18.97 31.50
CA ASN A 42 -13.63 18.89 32.97
C ASN A 42 -12.75 17.86 33.70
N SER A 43 -11.47 17.75 33.38
CA SER A 43 -10.49 17.04 34.23
C SER A 43 -9.28 17.92 34.52
N ASN A 44 -9.10 18.24 35.81
CA ASN A 44 -8.13 19.18 36.37
C ASN A 44 -6.67 18.87 36.02
N PHE A 45 -5.91 19.94 35.79
CA PHE A 45 -4.52 19.98 35.34
C PHE A 45 -3.51 19.51 36.41
N ALA A 46 -2.71 18.51 36.07
CA ALA A 46 -1.37 18.28 36.62
C ALA A 46 -0.44 17.76 35.50
N GLN A 47 0.49 18.63 35.08
CA GLN A 47 1.63 18.42 34.16
C GLN A 47 1.33 17.98 32.70
N PRO A 48 2.15 18.39 31.71
CA PRO A 48 1.72 18.50 30.32
C PRO A 48 1.62 17.14 29.64
N SER A 49 0.44 16.53 29.71
CA SER A 49 0.04 15.40 28.90
C SER A 49 -0.39 15.91 27.52
N VAL A 50 0.51 15.79 26.54
CA VAL A 50 0.21 16.00 25.12
C VAL A 50 -0.60 14.80 24.62
N TYR A 51 -1.93 14.89 24.67
CA TYR A 51 -2.80 13.96 23.93
C TYR A 51 -4.06 14.66 23.44
N ASN A 52 -4.11 14.94 22.14
CA ASN A 52 -5.22 14.52 21.29
C ASN A 52 -4.82 14.63 19.80
N VAL A 53 -4.35 13.53 19.22
CA VAL A 53 -4.09 13.39 17.78
C VAL A 53 -5.35 12.79 17.14
N TYR A 54 -6.35 13.62 16.86
CA TYR A 54 -7.50 13.26 16.02
C TYR A 54 -7.53 14.12 14.76
N GLY A 55 -6.64 13.76 13.83
CA GLY A 55 -6.63 14.20 12.43
C GLY A 55 -6.56 13.03 11.47
N LEU A 56 -7.03 11.84 11.88
CA LEU A 56 -6.98 10.64 11.07
C LEU A 56 -8.33 10.44 10.37
N SER A 57 -8.26 10.20 9.06
CA SER A 57 -9.39 9.94 8.18
C SER A 57 -10.20 8.72 8.63
N SER A 58 -11.51 8.76 8.34
CA SER A 58 -12.47 7.68 8.59
C SER A 58 -11.96 6.35 8.01
N GLY A 59 -11.41 5.48 8.88
CA GLY A 59 -10.79 4.20 8.50
C GLY A 59 -9.58 3.79 9.34
N MET A 60 -8.94 4.73 10.06
CA MET A 60 -7.82 4.42 10.95
C MET A 60 -8.30 4.13 12.37
N MET A 61 -8.12 2.90 12.83
CA MET A 61 -8.30 2.56 14.25
C MET A 61 -6.94 2.57 14.94
N ALA A 62 -6.89 3.03 16.20
CA ALA A 62 -5.75 2.74 17.06
C ALA A 62 -5.56 1.21 17.06
N SER A 63 -4.36 0.74 16.73
CA SER A 63 -4.13 -0.69 16.54
C SER A 63 -4.39 -1.43 17.85
N GLY A 64 -5.54 -2.09 17.95
CA GLY A 64 -5.91 -2.93 19.10
C GLY A 64 -5.03 -4.17 19.27
N MET A 65 -4.09 -4.40 18.35
CA MET A 65 -3.11 -5.49 18.45
C MET A 65 -1.99 -5.23 19.47
N MET A 66 -1.86 -4.01 20.00
CA MET A 66 -0.96 -3.75 21.14
C MET A 66 -1.74 -3.72 22.46
N ASN A 67 -2.35 -4.86 22.79
CA ASN A 67 -2.63 -5.16 24.19
C ASN A 67 -1.34 -5.63 24.88
N GLN A 68 -1.30 -5.55 26.22
CA GLN A 68 -0.14 -5.74 27.13
C GLN A 68 0.82 -6.92 26.85
N GLN A 69 0.47 -7.86 25.95
CA GLN A 69 1.28 -8.99 25.51
C GLN A 69 2.58 -8.62 24.78
N THR A 70 2.83 -7.34 24.49
CA THR A 70 4.07 -6.87 23.82
C THR A 70 5.09 -6.24 24.77
N LEU A 71 4.83 -6.18 26.07
CA LEU A 71 5.86 -5.77 27.04
C LEU A 71 7.04 -6.75 26.95
N ASN A 72 8.25 -6.21 26.89
CA ASN A 72 9.51 -6.94 26.67
C ASN A 72 9.81 -7.40 25.24
N THR A 73 8.97 -7.11 24.25
CA THR A 73 9.36 -7.29 22.84
C THR A 73 10.58 -6.43 22.55
N THR A 74 11.60 -7.05 21.95
CA THR A 74 12.87 -6.38 21.61
C THR A 74 13.02 -6.27 20.10
N TYR A 75 13.40 -5.11 19.64
CA TYR A 75 13.74 -4.80 18.25
C TYR A 75 15.23 -4.54 18.13
N THR A 76 15.80 -4.84 16.97
CA THR A 76 17.18 -4.51 16.64
C THR A 76 17.19 -3.59 15.44
N GLU A 77 17.95 -2.49 15.52
CA GLU A 77 18.20 -1.59 14.39
C GLU A 77 19.45 -2.06 13.60
N ASN A 78 19.70 -1.53 12.41
CA ASN A 78 20.81 -1.96 11.54
C ASN A 78 22.19 -1.76 12.18
N SER A 79 22.33 -0.85 13.14
CA SER A 79 23.56 -0.65 13.91
C SER A 79 23.85 -1.79 14.91
N GLY A 80 22.91 -2.71 15.10
CA GLY A 80 22.97 -3.78 16.10
C GLY A 80 22.46 -3.35 17.49
N LYS A 81 22.07 -2.09 17.69
CA LYS A 81 21.47 -1.67 18.95
C LYS A 81 20.10 -2.31 19.16
N ALA A 82 19.83 -2.68 20.41
CA ALA A 82 18.61 -3.35 20.81
C ALA A 82 17.70 -2.36 21.52
N TRP A 83 16.42 -2.43 21.24
CA TRP A 83 15.40 -1.54 21.78
C TRP A 83 14.23 -2.38 22.29
N SER A 84 13.93 -2.27 23.57
CA SER A 84 12.86 -3.06 24.20
C SER A 84 11.67 -2.18 24.52
N ILE A 85 10.45 -2.69 24.30
CA ILE A 85 9.23 -2.00 24.71
C ILE A 85 9.16 -1.99 26.24
N THR A 86 9.25 -0.79 26.83
CA THR A 86 9.25 -0.57 28.28
C THR A 86 7.90 -0.12 28.83
N SER A 87 7.04 0.45 28.00
CA SER A 87 5.73 0.95 28.42
C SER A 87 4.73 0.94 27.27
N CYS A 88 3.47 0.59 27.55
CA CYS A 88 2.33 0.65 26.64
C CYS A 88 1.12 1.26 27.38
N PRO A 89 1.10 2.58 27.63
CA PRO A 89 0.09 3.18 28.51
C PRO A 89 -1.32 3.16 27.90
N HIS A 90 -1.46 3.07 26.57
CA HIS A 90 -2.76 2.87 25.90
C HIS A 90 -2.58 2.28 24.50
N ALA A 91 -3.69 1.84 23.89
CA ALA A 91 -3.69 1.27 22.55
C ALA A 91 -3.10 2.23 21.52
N GLY A 92 -2.32 1.70 20.59
CA GLY A 92 -1.65 2.49 19.55
C GLY A 92 -0.50 3.36 20.05
N TYR A 93 -0.05 3.25 21.31
CA TYR A 93 1.13 3.95 21.79
C TYR A 93 2.02 3.07 22.66
N PHE A 94 3.33 3.17 22.44
CA PHE A 94 4.31 2.49 23.28
C PHE A 94 5.65 3.23 23.28
N ILE A 95 6.44 2.96 24.31
CA ILE A 95 7.77 3.52 24.49
C ILE A 95 8.78 2.38 24.36
N MET A 96 9.78 2.59 23.50
CA MET A 96 10.96 1.72 23.40
C MET A 96 12.14 2.40 24.08
N ARG A 97 12.96 1.61 24.79
CA ARG A 97 14.23 2.07 25.37
C ARG A 97 15.40 1.32 24.76
N ASN A 98 16.37 2.08 24.27
CA ASN A 98 17.64 1.56 23.79
C ASN A 98 18.38 0.90 24.95
N GLN A 99 18.74 -0.38 24.81
CA GLN A 99 19.36 -1.17 25.86
C GLN A 99 20.83 -0.81 26.07
N GLN A 100 21.50 -0.23 25.06
CA GLN A 100 22.91 0.16 25.15
C GLN A 100 23.11 1.56 25.71
N ASP A 101 22.34 2.55 25.23
CA ASP A 101 22.55 3.96 25.56
C ASP A 101 21.40 4.58 26.38
N GLY A 102 20.34 3.81 26.66
CA GLY A 102 19.27 4.21 27.58
C GLY A 102 18.29 5.24 27.03
N ARG A 103 18.47 5.72 25.78
CA ARG A 103 17.55 6.67 25.12
C ARG A 103 16.17 6.08 24.92
N ASN A 104 15.15 6.93 25.00
CA ASN A 104 13.77 6.55 24.73
C ASN A 104 13.35 6.97 23.32
N ALA A 105 12.44 6.18 22.75
CA ALA A 105 11.71 6.51 21.54
C ALA A 105 10.22 6.21 21.76
N GLU A 106 9.36 7.19 21.51
CA GLU A 106 7.91 7.06 21.63
C GLU A 106 7.31 6.72 20.27
N PHE A 107 6.39 5.77 20.23
CA PHE A 107 5.78 5.27 19.02
C PHE A 107 4.27 5.49 19.08
N TYR A 108 3.72 6.14 18.06
CA TYR A 108 2.29 6.29 17.83
C TYR A 108 1.90 5.50 16.59
N VAL A 109 1.02 4.51 16.73
CA VAL A 109 0.65 3.55 15.68
C VAL A 109 -0.84 3.62 15.36
N ALA A 110 -1.14 4.03 14.13
CA ALA A 110 -2.46 3.93 13.54
C ALA A 110 -2.47 2.76 12.55
N LYS A 111 -3.50 1.91 12.61
CA LYS A 111 -3.72 0.86 11.62
C LYS A 111 -4.86 1.28 10.69
N ASP A 112 -4.55 1.39 9.41
CA ASP A 112 -5.56 1.42 8.37
C ASP A 112 -6.06 0.00 8.14
N VAL A 113 -7.30 -0.26 8.56
CA VAL A 113 -7.92 -1.58 8.49
C VAL A 113 -8.16 -2.00 7.04
N SER A 114 -8.42 -1.03 6.15
CA SER A 114 -8.77 -1.30 4.75
C SER A 114 -7.58 -1.82 3.94
N SER A 115 -6.39 -1.26 4.21
CA SER A 115 -5.13 -1.63 3.54
C SER A 115 -4.26 -2.58 4.37
N ASN A 116 -4.65 -2.89 5.61
CA ASN A 116 -3.82 -3.57 6.61
C ASN A 116 -2.44 -2.90 6.80
N LYS A 117 -2.35 -1.59 6.56
CA LYS A 117 -1.13 -0.80 6.69
C LYS A 117 -1.07 -0.13 8.05
N HIS A 118 0.10 -0.17 8.69
CA HIS A 118 0.39 0.57 9.91
C HIS A 118 1.13 1.85 9.54
N THR A 119 0.61 2.99 9.98
CA THR A 119 1.30 4.28 9.97
C THR A 119 1.83 4.54 11.36
N ILE A 120 3.14 4.70 11.46
CA ILE A 120 3.87 4.80 12.73
C ILE A 120 4.57 6.16 12.75
N TYR A 121 4.41 6.90 13.85
CA TYR A 121 5.18 8.11 14.13
C TYR A 121 6.12 7.82 15.30
N VAL A 122 7.42 8.00 15.08
CA VAL A 122 8.47 7.70 16.04
C VAL A 122 9.12 9.00 16.52
N GLN A 123 8.95 9.33 17.79
CA GLN A 123 9.60 10.48 18.42
C GLN A 123 10.82 10.00 19.21
N PHE A 124 12.02 10.23 18.69
CA PHE A 124 13.25 9.98 19.43
C PHE A 124 13.50 11.07 20.47
N GLN A 125 13.95 10.69 21.66
CA GLN A 125 14.34 11.65 22.69
C GLN A 125 15.40 12.62 22.16
N GLY A 126 15.13 13.94 22.27
CA GLY A 126 16.02 15.01 21.81
C GLY A 126 15.87 15.38 20.33
N ASN A 127 15.10 14.63 19.54
CA ASN A 127 14.69 15.07 18.21
C ASN A 127 13.35 15.82 18.35
N PRO A 128 13.18 17.04 17.80
CA PRO A 128 11.90 17.75 17.84
C PRO A 128 10.88 17.25 16.80
N TYR A 129 11.31 16.53 15.75
CA TYR A 129 10.43 16.10 14.66
C TYR A 129 10.22 14.58 14.67
N PRO A 130 8.96 14.11 14.70
CA PRO A 130 8.68 12.68 14.62
C PRO A 130 9.04 12.13 13.25
N VAL A 131 9.62 10.93 13.24
CA VAL A 131 9.88 10.17 12.01
C VAL A 131 8.65 9.38 11.65
N LYS A 132 8.09 9.61 10.46
CA LYS A 132 6.99 8.80 9.92
C LYS A 132 7.54 7.52 9.28
N SER A 133 6.89 6.40 9.58
CA SER A 133 7.14 5.08 9.00
C SER A 133 5.80 4.46 8.57
N GLU A 134 5.81 3.69 7.49
CA GLU A 134 4.67 2.91 7.05
C GLU A 134 5.10 1.46 6.85
N THR A 135 4.35 0.50 7.41
CA THR A 135 4.65 -0.94 7.28
C THR A 135 3.38 -1.78 7.30
N PHE A 136 3.39 -2.90 6.58
CA PHE A 136 2.34 -3.92 6.67
C PHE A 136 2.63 -4.95 7.78
N ASP A 137 3.88 -5.00 8.26
CA ASP A 137 4.36 -5.97 9.24
C ASP A 137 5.05 -5.25 10.40
N MET A 138 4.44 -5.27 11.58
CA MET A 138 5.02 -4.69 12.80
C MET A 138 6.35 -5.35 13.21
N LYS A 139 6.73 -6.51 12.65
CA LYS A 139 8.05 -7.09 12.89
C LYS A 139 9.17 -6.34 12.16
N ASN A 140 8.84 -5.52 11.16
CA ASN A 140 9.81 -4.75 10.39
C ASN A 140 9.30 -3.31 10.24
N ILE A 141 9.87 -2.37 11.00
CA ILE A 141 9.49 -0.96 10.97
C ILE A 141 10.60 -0.16 10.27
N PRO A 142 10.45 0.15 8.97
CA PRO A 142 11.46 0.91 8.23
C PRO A 142 11.42 2.40 8.61
N LEU A 143 12.57 3.00 8.86
CA LEU A 143 12.69 4.43 9.14
C LEU A 143 13.12 5.20 7.89
N SER A 144 12.81 6.50 7.86
CA SER A 144 13.12 7.36 6.70
C SER A 144 14.63 7.54 6.44
N ASN A 145 15.48 7.26 7.42
CA ASN A 145 16.94 7.30 7.30
C ASN A 145 17.56 6.01 6.72
N GLY A 146 16.73 5.04 6.28
CA GLY A 146 17.19 3.75 5.75
C GLY A 146 17.46 2.69 6.82
N ASP A 147 17.26 3.01 8.10
CA ASP A 147 17.31 2.04 9.19
C ASP A 147 16.01 1.21 9.27
N VAL A 148 16.06 0.05 9.92
CA VAL A 148 14.88 -0.82 10.11
C VAL A 148 14.91 -1.41 11.51
N PHE A 149 13.86 -1.16 12.31
CA PHE A 149 13.65 -1.93 13.53
C PHE A 149 13.11 -3.31 13.19
N ARG A 150 13.86 -4.36 13.53
CA ARG A 150 13.49 -5.76 13.32
C ARG A 150 13.14 -6.41 14.65
N CYS A 151 11.92 -6.88 14.80
CA CYS A 151 11.47 -7.58 15.99
C CYS A 151 12.21 -8.91 16.13
N LEU A 152 13.00 -9.06 17.20
CA LEU A 152 13.54 -10.34 17.60
C LEU A 152 12.41 -11.09 18.29
N MET A 153 11.77 -12.03 17.58
CA MET A 153 10.92 -12.98 18.28
C MET A 153 11.81 -13.76 19.24
N THR A 154 11.66 -13.50 20.54
CA THR A 154 12.26 -14.37 21.55
C THR A 154 11.65 -15.75 21.28
N PRO A 155 12.45 -16.80 21.03
CA PRO A 155 11.90 -18.14 20.98
C PRO A 155 11.12 -18.35 22.27
N PRO A 156 9.91 -18.94 22.22
CA PRO A 156 9.07 -19.09 23.39
C PRO A 156 9.92 -19.71 24.49
N SER A 157 10.16 -18.94 25.55
CA SER A 157 10.86 -19.46 26.71
C SER A 157 10.00 -20.62 27.20
N ILE A 158 10.55 -21.82 27.12
CA ILE A 158 10.01 -22.97 27.84
C ILE A 158 10.09 -22.54 29.30
N GLN A 159 8.99 -22.03 29.84
CA GLN A 159 8.89 -21.81 31.27
C GLN A 159 9.12 -23.18 31.92
N PRO A 160 10.08 -23.31 32.85
CA PRO A 160 10.18 -24.53 33.62
C PRO A 160 8.88 -24.66 34.40
N THR A 161 8.00 -25.55 33.93
CA THR A 161 6.87 -26.01 34.71
C THR A 161 7.47 -26.64 35.97
N LEU A 162 7.18 -26.03 37.11
CA LEU A 162 7.42 -26.61 38.43
C LEU A 162 6.54 -27.87 38.50
N ASN A 163 7.11 -28.99 38.06
CA ASN A 163 6.48 -30.30 38.12
C ASN A 163 6.75 -30.87 39.51
N THR A 164 5.73 -30.81 40.38
CA THR A 164 5.69 -31.56 41.63
C THR A 164 5.88 -33.04 41.33
N GLY A 165 7.00 -33.58 41.83
CA GLY A 165 7.56 -34.84 41.38
C GLY A 165 6.73 -36.08 41.75
N TYR A 166 6.79 -37.06 40.84
CA TYR A 166 7.04 -38.45 41.22
C TYR A 166 8.42 -38.81 40.68
N GLY A 167 9.35 -39.06 41.60
CA GLY A 167 10.71 -39.41 41.30
C GLY A 167 10.84 -40.88 40.88
N ILE A 168 11.61 -41.11 39.83
CA ILE A 168 12.40 -42.34 39.69
C ILE A 168 13.85 -41.88 39.54
N SER A 169 14.61 -42.17 40.60
CA SER A 169 16.06 -42.05 40.66
C SER A 169 16.69 -43.21 39.90
N ILE A 170 17.55 -42.92 38.93
CA ILE A 170 18.57 -43.85 38.47
C ILE A 170 19.91 -43.10 38.35
N GLY A 171 20.85 -43.45 39.22
CA GLY A 171 22.26 -43.56 38.85
C GLY A 171 23.17 -42.37 39.10
N ASN A 172 23.97 -42.47 40.17
CA ASN A 172 25.17 -41.68 40.47
C ASN A 172 26.26 -41.85 39.39
N SER A 173 26.22 -41.05 38.32
CA SER A 173 27.40 -40.85 37.48
C SER A 173 27.47 -39.39 37.04
N GLY A 174 28.32 -38.61 37.71
CA GLY A 174 28.68 -37.28 37.26
C GLY A 174 29.41 -37.36 35.92
N ILE A 175 28.67 -37.17 34.82
CA ILE A 175 29.24 -36.95 33.50
C ILE A 175 28.76 -35.57 33.04
N ASN A 176 29.67 -34.61 33.07
CA ASN A 176 29.47 -33.26 32.58
C ASN A 176 29.96 -33.25 31.12
N VAL A 177 29.05 -33.18 30.14
CA VAL A 177 29.39 -33.13 28.72
C VAL A 177 29.37 -31.67 28.26
N SER A 178 30.56 -31.06 28.23
CA SER A 178 30.78 -29.73 27.67
C SER A 178 30.90 -29.83 26.15
N PHE A 179 29.98 -29.22 25.40
CA PHE A 179 30.10 -29.11 23.95
C PHE A 179 30.95 -27.86 23.62
N THR A 180 32.18 -28.08 23.19
CA THR A 180 33.02 -27.05 22.56
C THR A 180 32.60 -26.88 21.10
N THR A 181 32.13 -25.69 20.75
CA THR A 181 31.83 -25.31 19.36
C THR A 181 33.14 -25.21 18.55
N PRO A 182 33.26 -25.85 17.39
CA PRO A 182 34.45 -25.73 16.56
C PRO A 182 34.51 -24.37 15.85
N SER A 183 35.75 -23.89 15.75
CA SER A 183 36.20 -22.61 15.25
C SER A 183 35.78 -22.27 13.82
N THR A 184 35.56 -20.97 13.63
CA THR A 184 35.35 -20.25 12.37
C THR A 184 36.37 -20.61 11.29
N ILE A 185 35.88 -21.17 10.17
CA ILE A 185 36.67 -21.36 8.95
C ILE A 185 36.71 -20.02 8.20
N ILE A 186 37.93 -19.47 8.07
CA ILE A 186 38.22 -18.30 7.23
C ILE A 186 38.41 -18.80 5.78
N PRO A 187 37.64 -18.33 4.79
CA PRO A 187 37.88 -18.68 3.39
C PRO A 187 39.06 -17.88 2.80
N PRO A 188 39.85 -18.47 1.88
CA PRO A 188 41.01 -17.80 1.28
C PRO A 188 40.59 -16.69 0.30
N THR A 189 41.26 -15.55 0.39
CA THR A 189 41.21 -14.45 -0.59
C THR A 189 41.98 -14.83 -1.85
N THR A 190 41.28 -15.13 -2.94
CA THR A 190 41.86 -15.21 -4.29
C THR A 190 41.51 -13.95 -5.06
N THR A 191 42.47 -13.03 -5.19
CA THR A 191 42.45 -11.89 -6.11
C THR A 191 42.83 -12.35 -7.52
N SER A 192 41.84 -12.65 -8.35
CA SER A 192 42.05 -12.81 -9.80
C SER A 192 41.77 -11.48 -10.51
N VAL A 193 42.83 -10.85 -11.02
CA VAL A 193 42.75 -9.67 -11.89
C VAL A 193 42.22 -10.13 -13.26
N TYR A 194 40.97 -9.80 -13.55
CA TYR A 194 40.36 -10.03 -14.87
C TYR A 194 40.71 -8.86 -15.79
N ASN A 195 41.51 -9.13 -16.83
CA ASN A 195 41.89 -8.17 -17.86
C ASN A 195 41.04 -8.44 -19.11
N PRO A 196 40.00 -7.64 -19.42
CA PRO A 196 39.16 -7.89 -20.58
C PRO A 196 39.90 -7.64 -21.90
N PRO A 197 39.66 -8.45 -22.95
CA PRO A 197 40.28 -8.26 -24.26
C PRO A 197 39.78 -6.97 -24.94
N PRO A 198 40.60 -6.34 -25.81
CA PRO A 198 40.25 -5.09 -26.48
C PRO A 198 39.07 -5.28 -27.43
N MET A 199 37.99 -4.54 -27.18
CA MET A 199 36.80 -4.52 -28.04
C MET A 199 37.08 -3.63 -29.26
N ASN A 200 37.14 -4.25 -30.43
CA ASN A 200 37.30 -3.57 -31.72
C ASN A 200 35.91 -3.12 -32.20
N TYR A 201 35.59 -1.84 -32.02
CA TYR A 201 34.31 -1.27 -32.48
C TYR A 201 34.37 -0.96 -33.98
N PRO A 202 33.44 -1.48 -34.81
CA PRO A 202 33.34 -1.07 -36.20
C PRO A 202 32.90 0.41 -36.31
N PRO A 203 33.37 1.14 -37.33
CA PRO A 203 33.05 2.55 -37.50
C PRO A 203 31.54 2.77 -37.79
N PRO A 204 30.98 3.91 -37.34
CA PRO A 204 29.56 4.21 -37.52
C PRO A 204 29.20 4.40 -38.99
N GLN A 205 28.08 3.79 -39.41
CA GLN A 205 27.52 3.99 -40.74
C GLN A 205 26.91 5.41 -40.87
N PRO A 206 27.01 6.03 -42.06
CA PRO A 206 26.43 7.35 -42.32
C PRO A 206 24.89 7.27 -42.36
N PHE A 207 24.25 8.25 -41.72
CA PHE A 207 22.80 8.39 -41.72
C PHE A 207 22.26 8.70 -43.12
N GLY A 208 21.29 7.90 -43.57
CA GLY A 208 20.54 8.15 -44.80
C GLY A 208 19.68 9.41 -44.72
N GLN A 209 19.54 10.11 -45.84
CA GLN A 209 18.77 11.35 -45.93
C GLN A 209 17.27 11.12 -45.66
N PRO A 210 16.60 12.08 -44.99
CA PRO A 210 15.16 12.00 -44.74
C PRO A 210 14.36 12.13 -46.04
N GLN A 211 13.36 11.27 -46.22
CA GLN A 211 12.41 11.35 -47.32
C GLN A 211 11.47 12.56 -47.18
N PRO A 212 11.03 13.16 -48.30
CA PRO A 212 10.10 14.28 -48.27
C PRO A 212 8.69 13.85 -47.82
N PHE A 213 8.08 14.67 -46.98
CA PHE A 213 6.70 14.49 -46.50
C PHE A 213 5.69 14.63 -47.64
N GLY A 214 4.80 13.65 -47.77
CA GLY A 214 3.68 13.69 -48.69
C GLY A 214 2.65 14.76 -48.32
N GLN A 215 2.00 15.34 -49.33
CA GLN A 215 1.02 16.40 -49.16
C GLN A 215 -0.24 15.94 -48.38
N PRO A 216 -0.80 16.79 -47.51
CA PRO A 216 -2.02 16.49 -46.77
C PRO A 216 -3.23 16.42 -47.71
N GLN A 217 -4.06 15.39 -47.53
CA GLN A 217 -5.34 15.27 -48.23
C GLN A 217 -6.38 16.30 -47.75
N PRO A 218 -7.28 16.76 -48.62
CA PRO A 218 -8.33 17.71 -48.26
C PRO A 218 -9.38 17.05 -47.34
N PHE A 219 -9.81 17.79 -46.32
CA PHE A 219 -10.86 17.38 -45.39
C PHE A 219 -12.22 17.24 -46.09
N GLY A 220 -12.90 16.11 -45.87
CA GLY A 220 -14.26 15.87 -46.31
C GLY A 220 -15.28 16.76 -45.58
N GLN A 221 -16.38 17.09 -46.26
CA GLN A 221 -17.42 17.98 -45.75
C GLN A 221 -18.12 17.43 -44.49
N PRO A 222 -18.51 18.31 -43.54
CA PRO A 222 -19.24 17.91 -42.35
C PRO A 222 -20.67 17.45 -42.68
N GLN A 223 -21.10 16.33 -42.09
CA GLN A 223 -22.48 15.86 -42.19
C GLN A 223 -23.44 16.69 -41.30
N PRO A 224 -24.72 16.84 -41.70
CA PRO A 224 -25.72 17.56 -40.92
C PRO A 224 -26.12 16.80 -39.65
N PHE A 225 -26.28 17.53 -38.55
CA PHE A 225 -26.71 17.02 -37.25
C PHE A 225 -28.14 16.44 -37.31
N SER A 226 -28.32 15.25 -36.75
CA SER A 226 -29.63 14.63 -36.54
C SER A 226 -30.35 15.25 -35.35
N GLN A 227 -31.68 15.34 -35.43
CA GLN A 227 -32.54 15.99 -34.42
C GLN A 227 -32.45 15.36 -33.01
N PRO A 228 -32.71 16.15 -31.94
CA PRO A 228 -32.72 15.66 -30.56
C PRO A 228 -33.91 14.71 -30.32
N GLN A 229 -33.66 13.56 -29.69
CA GLN A 229 -34.73 12.70 -29.17
C GLN A 229 -35.35 13.25 -27.87
N PRO A 230 -36.65 12.98 -27.61
CA PRO A 230 -37.32 13.41 -26.39
C PRO A 230 -36.85 12.63 -25.15
N PHE A 231 -36.75 13.35 -24.03
CA PHE A 231 -36.33 12.88 -22.71
C PHE A 231 -37.16 11.70 -22.19
N VAL A 232 -36.48 10.66 -21.71
CA VAL A 232 -37.07 9.54 -20.96
C VAL A 232 -37.08 9.89 -19.46
N GLN A 233 -38.17 9.52 -18.78
CA GLN A 233 -38.46 9.81 -17.36
C GLN A 233 -37.38 9.31 -16.37
N PRO A 234 -37.22 9.95 -15.19
CA PRO A 234 -36.28 9.50 -14.16
C PRO A 234 -36.80 8.24 -13.45
N GLN A 235 -36.00 7.18 -13.41
CA GLN A 235 -36.26 6.02 -12.55
C GLN A 235 -35.89 6.28 -11.10
N VAL A 236 -36.67 5.63 -10.24
CA VAL A 236 -36.74 5.73 -8.77
C VAL A 236 -35.49 5.15 -8.09
N TYR A 237 -35.10 5.81 -6.99
CA TYR A 237 -34.00 5.52 -6.07
C TYR A 237 -33.90 4.05 -5.61
N VAL A 238 -32.68 3.53 -5.56
CA VAL A 238 -32.28 2.39 -4.71
C VAL A 238 -31.12 2.79 -3.78
N GLN A 239 -31.19 2.19 -2.59
CA GLN A 239 -30.50 2.38 -1.29
C GLN A 239 -29.04 2.90 -1.25
N PRO A 240 -28.65 3.54 -0.11
CA PRO A 240 -27.26 3.93 0.14
C PRO A 240 -26.39 2.71 0.44
N MET A 241 -25.55 2.32 -0.52
CA MET A 241 -24.39 1.47 -0.27
C MET A 241 -23.23 2.30 0.28
N SER A 242 -22.51 1.73 1.24
CA SER A 242 -21.33 2.27 1.90
C SER A 242 -20.29 2.72 0.86
N ILE A 243 -19.95 4.01 0.87
CA ILE A 243 -19.08 4.63 -0.13
C ILE A 243 -17.62 4.37 0.26
N THR A 244 -17.08 3.21 -0.11
CA THR A 244 -15.65 3.13 -0.41
C THR A 244 -15.37 4.12 -1.53
N SER A 245 -14.32 4.93 -1.42
CA SER A 245 -13.91 5.95 -2.40
C SER A 245 -13.48 5.31 -3.72
N THR A 246 -14.44 4.79 -4.47
CA THR A 246 -14.30 4.27 -5.82
C THR A 246 -14.13 5.43 -6.78
N SER A 247 -13.17 5.34 -7.67
CA SER A 247 -12.98 6.31 -8.76
C SER A 247 -14.29 6.45 -9.57
N SER A 248 -14.67 7.69 -9.91
CA SER A 248 -15.92 7.96 -10.64
C SER A 248 -15.95 7.27 -12.00
N LEU A 249 -14.78 7.11 -12.64
CA LEU A 249 -14.64 6.41 -13.92
C LEU A 249 -14.98 4.92 -13.81
N ALA A 250 -14.47 4.21 -12.80
CA ALA A 250 -14.71 2.78 -12.64
C ALA A 250 -16.19 2.46 -12.49
N ASN A 251 -16.89 3.20 -11.63
CA ASN A 251 -18.33 3.03 -11.46
C ASN A 251 -19.11 3.36 -12.73
N THR A 252 -18.69 4.39 -13.48
CA THR A 252 -19.33 4.75 -14.75
C THR A 252 -19.20 3.62 -15.77
N ILE A 253 -18.00 3.04 -15.92
CA ILE A 253 -17.76 1.89 -16.79
C ILE A 253 -18.58 0.68 -16.33
N ILE A 254 -18.54 0.35 -15.04
CA ILE A 254 -19.25 -0.80 -14.48
C ILE A 254 -20.76 -0.68 -14.73
N ASN A 255 -21.34 0.48 -14.44
CA ASN A 255 -22.77 0.72 -14.62
C ASN A 255 -23.16 0.70 -16.11
N ALA A 256 -22.34 1.29 -16.99
CA ALA A 256 -22.61 1.27 -18.43
C ALA A 256 -22.51 -0.14 -19.05
N CYS A 257 -21.66 -1.01 -18.48
CA CYS A 257 -21.55 -2.41 -18.88
C CYS A 257 -22.71 -3.29 -18.38
N GLN A 258 -23.53 -2.82 -17.42
CA GLN A 258 -24.69 -3.58 -16.95
C GLN A 258 -25.68 -3.81 -18.11
N GLY A 259 -26.15 -5.05 -18.27
CA GLY A 259 -27.04 -5.43 -19.36
C GLY A 259 -26.36 -5.63 -20.72
N LYS A 260 -25.03 -5.54 -20.82
CA LYS A 260 -24.29 -5.89 -22.04
C LYS A 260 -23.85 -7.35 -22.00
N SER A 261 -24.36 -8.15 -22.94
CA SER A 261 -24.03 -9.58 -23.03
C SER A 261 -22.70 -9.84 -23.75
N PHE A 262 -22.30 -8.96 -24.68
CA PHE A 262 -21.11 -9.16 -25.50
C PHE A 262 -19.93 -8.32 -25.00
N ASP A 263 -18.76 -8.97 -24.89
CA ASP A 263 -17.53 -8.31 -24.46
C ASP A 263 -17.06 -7.24 -25.44
N SER A 264 -17.40 -7.36 -26.73
CA SER A 264 -17.15 -6.31 -27.72
C SER A 264 -17.87 -4.99 -27.40
N ASP A 265 -19.09 -5.05 -26.85
CA ASP A 265 -19.83 -3.86 -26.45
C ASP A 265 -19.31 -3.29 -25.12
N LYS A 266 -18.94 -4.15 -24.17
CA LYS A 266 -18.24 -3.73 -22.95
C LYS A 266 -16.91 -3.04 -23.27
N MET A 267 -16.17 -3.53 -24.27
CA MET A 267 -14.92 -2.92 -24.69
C MET A 267 -15.13 -1.54 -25.31
N LYS A 268 -16.18 -1.35 -26.13
CA LYS A 268 -16.56 -0.01 -26.64
C LYS A 268 -16.81 0.96 -25.50
N ILE A 269 -17.53 0.53 -24.47
CA ILE A 269 -17.80 1.34 -23.27
C ILE A 269 -16.49 1.74 -22.57
N VAL A 270 -15.58 0.79 -22.32
CA VAL A 270 -14.26 1.10 -21.75
C VAL A 270 -13.53 2.13 -22.59
N VAL A 271 -13.48 1.96 -23.92
CA VAL A 271 -12.84 2.92 -24.83
C VAL A 271 -13.48 4.29 -24.75
N THR A 272 -14.82 4.38 -24.82
CA THR A 272 -15.56 5.64 -24.77
C THR A 272 -15.24 6.39 -23.48
N TYR A 273 -15.46 5.77 -22.31
CA TYR A 273 -15.30 6.48 -21.04
C TYR A 273 -13.84 6.75 -20.69
N SER A 274 -12.92 5.82 -20.97
CA SER A 274 -11.51 6.04 -20.66
C SER A 274 -10.87 7.10 -21.56
N THR A 275 -11.40 7.32 -22.77
CA THR A 275 -10.91 8.39 -23.66
C THR A 275 -11.52 9.74 -23.30
N SER A 276 -12.77 9.78 -22.84
CA SER A 276 -13.45 11.02 -22.46
C SER A 276 -13.01 11.57 -21.10
N GLN A 277 -12.43 10.74 -20.23
CA GLN A 277 -12.06 11.15 -18.88
C GLN A 277 -10.72 10.54 -18.48
N VAL A 278 -9.83 11.39 -17.93
CA VAL A 278 -8.62 10.95 -17.23
C VAL A 278 -8.89 10.97 -15.73
N SER A 279 -9.12 9.79 -15.16
CA SER A 279 -9.33 9.56 -13.74
C SER A 279 -8.66 8.23 -13.37
N PRO A 280 -7.42 8.27 -12.86
CA PRO A 280 -6.68 7.07 -12.48
C PRO A 280 -7.48 6.20 -11.51
N MET A 281 -7.70 4.94 -11.89
CA MET A 281 -8.46 3.98 -11.09
C MET A 281 -7.55 3.23 -10.14
N ALA A 282 -7.96 3.12 -8.88
CA ALA A 282 -7.28 2.27 -7.90
C ALA A 282 -7.28 0.81 -8.37
N GLY A 283 -6.29 0.03 -7.92
CA GLY A 283 -6.16 -1.36 -8.38
C GLY A 283 -7.38 -2.25 -8.06
N SER A 284 -8.09 -2.01 -6.95
CA SER A 284 -9.35 -2.70 -6.64
C SER A 284 -10.46 -2.40 -7.64
N ASP A 285 -10.59 -1.15 -8.08
CA ASP A 285 -11.53 -0.74 -9.12
C ASP A 285 -11.16 -1.32 -10.49
N LEU A 286 -9.87 -1.34 -10.81
CA LEU A 286 -9.36 -1.97 -12.02
C LEU A 286 -9.73 -3.46 -12.06
N ILE A 287 -9.57 -4.20 -10.96
CA ILE A 287 -9.98 -5.61 -10.85
C ILE A 287 -11.48 -5.77 -11.15
N ARG A 288 -12.33 -4.88 -10.61
CA ARG A 288 -13.78 -4.91 -10.87
C ARG A 288 -14.11 -4.70 -12.34
N VAL A 289 -13.46 -3.73 -12.99
CA VAL A 289 -13.65 -3.46 -14.43
C VAL A 289 -13.17 -4.64 -15.28
N ILE A 290 -12.00 -5.20 -14.99
CA ILE A 290 -11.46 -6.35 -15.74
C ILE A 290 -12.32 -7.60 -15.55
N SER A 291 -12.93 -7.78 -14.38
CA SER A 291 -13.84 -8.90 -14.10
C SER A 291 -15.15 -8.86 -14.89
N LEU A 292 -15.45 -7.76 -15.60
CA LEU A 292 -16.63 -7.66 -16.48
C LEU A 292 -16.48 -8.48 -17.77
N PHE A 293 -15.25 -8.83 -18.16
CA PHE A 293 -14.96 -9.52 -19.42
C PHE A 293 -14.86 -11.03 -19.20
N GLY A 294 -15.55 -11.80 -20.03
CA GLY A 294 -15.50 -13.27 -20.04
C GLY A 294 -14.29 -13.80 -20.80
N PHE A 295 -13.89 -13.14 -21.89
CA PHE A 295 -12.74 -13.55 -22.69
C PHE A 295 -11.43 -12.92 -22.21
N GLU A 296 -10.42 -13.78 -22.04
CA GLU A 296 -9.08 -13.38 -21.61
C GLU A 296 -8.43 -12.34 -22.54
N SER A 297 -8.63 -12.47 -23.86
CA SER A 297 -8.12 -11.51 -24.84
C SER A 297 -8.68 -10.11 -24.64
N ASP A 298 -9.94 -10.00 -24.21
CA ASP A 298 -10.60 -8.71 -24.02
C ASP A 298 -10.24 -8.08 -22.67
N LYS A 299 -9.98 -8.90 -21.64
CA LYS A 299 -9.34 -8.43 -20.40
C LYS A 299 -8.00 -7.75 -20.66
N VAL A 300 -7.14 -8.36 -21.48
CA VAL A 300 -5.82 -7.78 -21.83
C VAL A 300 -6.00 -6.46 -22.58
N LYS A 301 -6.89 -6.41 -23.58
CA LYS A 301 -7.20 -5.18 -24.32
C LYS A 301 -7.75 -4.07 -23.41
N ALA A 302 -8.59 -4.42 -22.44
CA ALA A 302 -9.12 -3.46 -21.47
C ALA A 302 -8.00 -2.85 -20.62
N VAL A 303 -7.07 -3.66 -20.10
CA VAL A 303 -5.88 -3.15 -19.37
C VAL A 303 -5.05 -2.23 -20.28
N GLN A 304 -4.78 -2.64 -21.51
CA GLN A 304 -4.00 -1.85 -22.47
C GLN A 304 -4.66 -0.51 -22.82
N GLN A 305 -5.98 -0.50 -23.00
CA GLN A 305 -6.74 0.71 -23.25
C GLN A 305 -6.67 1.67 -22.05
N LEU A 306 -6.86 1.14 -20.83
CA LEU A 306 -6.80 1.95 -19.61
C LEU A 306 -5.40 2.53 -19.39
N LYS A 307 -4.34 1.74 -19.62
CA LYS A 307 -2.95 2.19 -19.66
C LYS A 307 -2.75 3.31 -20.70
N LYS A 308 -3.19 3.10 -21.94
CA LYS A 308 -3.05 4.07 -23.04
C LYS A 308 -3.69 5.41 -22.71
N THR A 309 -4.81 5.39 -21.98
CA THR A 309 -5.53 6.60 -21.54
C THR A 309 -5.08 7.13 -20.17
N ASN A 310 -3.97 6.62 -19.62
CA ASN A 310 -3.42 7.01 -18.32
C ASN A 310 -4.44 6.91 -17.16
N ASN A 311 -5.30 5.89 -17.20
CA ASN A 311 -6.38 5.67 -16.24
C ASN A 311 -6.06 4.58 -15.20
N ILE A 312 -4.78 4.26 -15.01
CA ILE A 312 -4.31 3.29 -14.02
C ILE A 312 -3.57 4.07 -12.93
N ALA A 313 -4.07 4.02 -11.69
CA ALA A 313 -3.36 4.56 -10.54
C ALA A 313 -2.19 3.66 -10.15
N THR A 314 -1.26 4.21 -9.36
CA THR A 314 -0.20 3.40 -8.76
C THR A 314 -0.79 2.36 -7.80
N MET A 315 -0.17 1.19 -7.72
CA MET A 315 -0.62 0.07 -6.88
C MET A 315 0.56 -0.70 -6.30
N ASP A 316 0.31 -1.46 -5.23
CA ASP A 316 1.30 -2.37 -4.66
C ASP A 316 1.31 -3.73 -5.38
N CYS A 317 2.34 -4.54 -5.10
CA CYS A 317 2.50 -5.88 -5.66
C CYS A 317 1.34 -6.80 -5.28
N SER A 318 0.78 -6.65 -4.07
CA SER A 318 -0.34 -7.48 -3.61
C SER A 318 -1.59 -7.28 -4.46
N THR A 319 -1.91 -6.03 -4.75
CA THR A 319 -3.02 -5.62 -5.60
C THR A 319 -2.78 -6.02 -7.04
N ALA A 320 -1.56 -5.81 -7.56
CA ALA A 320 -1.19 -6.28 -8.89
C ALA A 320 -1.27 -7.81 -9.01
N CYS A 321 -0.85 -8.58 -8.00
CA CYS A 321 -1.01 -10.03 -7.97
C CYS A 321 -2.50 -10.43 -8.04
N SER A 322 -3.37 -9.74 -7.30
CA SER A 322 -4.80 -10.00 -7.30
C SER A 322 -5.42 -9.75 -8.69
N LEU A 323 -5.00 -8.68 -9.37
CA LEU A 323 -5.39 -8.41 -10.74
C LEU A 323 -4.87 -9.45 -11.73
N VAL A 324 -3.61 -9.85 -11.61
CA VAL A 324 -2.99 -10.83 -12.51
C VAL A 324 -3.61 -12.22 -12.35
N ARG A 325 -4.04 -12.59 -11.15
CA ARG A 325 -4.77 -13.84 -10.90
C ARG A 325 -6.17 -13.88 -11.55
N SER A 326 -6.69 -12.74 -12.01
CA SER A 326 -7.92 -12.72 -12.81
C SER A 326 -7.74 -13.25 -14.24
N PHE A 327 -6.49 -13.50 -14.67
CA PHE A 327 -6.14 -14.08 -15.96
C PHE A 327 -5.80 -15.56 -15.83
N ALA A 328 -6.38 -16.38 -16.71
CA ALA A 328 -6.22 -17.84 -16.68
C ALA A 328 -4.86 -18.30 -17.21
N HIS A 329 -4.39 -17.67 -18.29
CA HIS A 329 -3.18 -18.12 -19.01
C HIS A 329 -1.95 -17.28 -18.66
N ASP A 330 -0.83 -17.96 -18.42
CA ASP A 330 0.44 -17.32 -18.08
C ASP A 330 0.96 -16.35 -19.15
N SER A 331 0.67 -16.60 -20.44
CA SER A 331 1.01 -15.67 -21.52
C SER A 331 0.33 -14.31 -21.32
N ASN A 332 -0.96 -14.31 -20.96
CA ASN A 332 -1.71 -13.09 -20.70
C ASN A 332 -1.25 -12.42 -19.41
N LYS A 333 -0.95 -13.21 -18.37
CA LYS A 333 -0.37 -12.70 -17.12
C LYS A 333 0.97 -11.98 -17.35
N ASP A 334 1.87 -12.56 -18.13
CA ASP A 334 3.17 -11.93 -18.47
C ASP A 334 2.97 -10.62 -19.24
N HIS A 335 2.09 -10.61 -20.25
CA HIS A 335 1.76 -9.40 -20.99
C HIS A 335 1.21 -8.28 -20.09
N VAL A 336 0.22 -8.61 -19.25
CA VAL A 336 -0.42 -7.66 -18.33
C VAL A 336 0.58 -7.15 -17.29
N LEU A 337 1.44 -8.01 -16.75
CA LEU A 337 2.48 -7.60 -15.80
C LEU A 337 3.48 -6.63 -16.43
N ARG A 338 3.88 -6.86 -17.69
CA ARG A 338 4.74 -5.91 -18.42
C ARG A 338 4.05 -4.56 -18.60
N ASP A 339 2.75 -4.58 -18.88
CA ASP A 339 1.96 -3.35 -19.03
C ASP A 339 1.78 -2.59 -17.70
N LEU A 340 1.61 -3.31 -16.59
CA LEU A 340 1.39 -2.74 -15.26
C LEU A 340 2.67 -2.36 -14.51
N CYS A 341 3.83 -2.90 -14.88
CA CYS A 341 5.10 -2.72 -14.17
C CYS A 341 5.42 -1.26 -13.79
N PRO A 342 5.22 -0.25 -14.65
CA PRO A 342 5.48 1.15 -14.30
C PRO A 342 4.60 1.69 -13.15
N TYR A 343 3.42 1.10 -12.95
CA TYR A 343 2.43 1.51 -11.95
C TYR A 343 2.60 0.78 -10.61
N ILE A 344 3.50 -0.20 -10.52
CA ILE A 344 3.74 -0.97 -9.29
C ILE A 344 4.91 -0.35 -8.52
N TRP A 345 4.63 0.24 -7.36
CA TRP A 345 5.61 1.07 -6.62
C TRP A 345 6.62 0.27 -5.77
N ASP A 346 6.25 -0.92 -5.30
CA ASP A 346 7.08 -1.84 -4.48
C ASP A 346 7.62 -3.03 -5.28
N ARG A 347 7.61 -2.94 -6.62
CA ARG A 347 7.94 -4.06 -7.53
C ARG A 347 9.32 -4.67 -7.32
N ARG A 348 10.30 -3.89 -6.87
CA ARG A 348 11.67 -4.38 -6.66
C ARG A 348 11.79 -5.16 -5.35
N GLN A 349 11.14 -4.67 -4.30
CA GLN A 349 11.14 -5.29 -2.98
C GLN A 349 10.34 -6.59 -2.98
N ASN A 350 9.22 -6.61 -3.70
CA ASN A 350 8.25 -7.71 -3.67
C ASN A 350 8.13 -8.45 -5.02
N CYS A 351 9.21 -8.47 -5.82
CA CYS A 351 9.20 -9.06 -7.16
C CYS A 351 8.78 -10.54 -7.18
N GLU A 352 9.20 -11.32 -6.18
CA GLU A 352 8.88 -12.75 -6.09
C GLU A 352 7.37 -13.01 -5.93
N SER A 353 6.64 -12.08 -5.31
CA SER A 353 5.17 -12.17 -5.22
C SER A 353 4.53 -12.12 -6.62
N LEU A 354 4.99 -11.21 -7.48
CA LEU A 354 4.51 -11.09 -8.86
C LEU A 354 4.92 -12.31 -9.69
N VAL A 355 6.17 -12.75 -9.55
CA VAL A 355 6.70 -13.92 -10.25
C VAL A 355 5.93 -15.20 -9.88
N SER A 356 5.54 -15.35 -8.62
CA SER A 356 4.75 -16.51 -8.15
C SER A 356 3.36 -16.61 -8.78
N CYS A 357 2.86 -15.57 -9.45
CA CYS A 357 1.58 -15.62 -10.17
C CYS A 357 1.67 -16.41 -11.49
N LEU A 358 2.89 -16.68 -11.97
CA LEU A 358 3.17 -17.49 -13.15
C LEU A 358 3.47 -18.94 -12.74
N SER A 359 3.00 -19.88 -13.54
CA SER A 359 3.15 -21.33 -13.34
C SER A 359 4.44 -21.88 -13.94
N PHE A 360 4.90 -21.32 -15.06
CA PHE A 360 6.09 -21.81 -15.77
C PHE A 360 7.37 -21.08 -15.36
N SER A 361 8.42 -21.85 -15.00
CA SER A 361 9.74 -21.33 -14.61
C SER A 361 10.39 -20.43 -15.68
N SER A 362 10.19 -20.73 -16.97
CA SER A 362 10.69 -19.91 -18.07
C SER A 362 10.03 -18.53 -18.12
N SER A 363 8.74 -18.42 -17.84
CA SER A 363 8.02 -17.15 -17.75
C SER A 363 8.40 -16.41 -16.46
N GLN A 364 8.54 -17.12 -15.35
CA GLN A 364 9.02 -16.57 -14.08
C GLN A 364 10.38 -15.88 -14.22
N ASN A 365 11.35 -16.55 -14.84
CA ASN A 365 12.70 -16.00 -15.05
C ASN A 365 12.68 -14.77 -15.97
N ARG A 366 11.95 -14.83 -17.10
CA ARG A 366 11.80 -13.70 -18.02
C ARG A 366 11.14 -12.47 -17.38
N LEU A 367 10.16 -12.69 -16.52
CA LEU A 367 9.49 -11.62 -15.79
C LEU A 367 10.39 -11.03 -14.71
N ARG A 368 11.09 -11.88 -13.94
CA ARG A 368 12.06 -11.44 -12.92
C ARG A 368 13.11 -10.52 -13.52
N ASP A 369 13.72 -10.95 -14.62
CA ASP A 369 14.71 -10.14 -15.34
C ASP A 369 14.13 -8.81 -15.84
N PHE A 370 12.88 -8.80 -16.28
CA PHE A 370 12.20 -7.60 -16.73
C PHE A 370 11.94 -6.60 -15.59
N ILE A 371 11.40 -7.08 -14.45
CA ILE A 371 11.09 -6.24 -13.27
C ILE A 371 12.35 -5.67 -12.65
N LEU A 372 13.43 -6.45 -12.57
CA LEU A 372 14.69 -5.96 -11.97
C LEU A 372 15.40 -4.93 -12.85
N LYS A 373 15.18 -4.97 -14.17
CA LYS A 373 15.75 -4.01 -15.13
C LYS A 373 14.96 -2.71 -15.26
N ASN A 374 13.65 -2.71 -15.01
CA ASN A 374 12.74 -1.57 -15.15
C ASN A 374 12.16 -1.15 -13.79
#